data_AF-A0A376ZLZ1-F1
#
_entry.id   AF-A0A376ZLZ1-F1
#
_cell.length_a   1.000
_cell.length_b   1.000
_cell.length_c   1.000
_cell.angle_alpha   90.00
_cell.angle_beta   90.00
_cell.angle_gamma   90.00
#
_symmetry.space_group_name_H-M   'P 1'
#
loop_
_entity.id
_entity.type
_entity.pdbx_description
1 polymer ?
#
loop_
_entity_poly.entity_id
_entity_poly.type
_entity_poly.pdbx_seq_one_letter_code
_entity_poly.pdbx_strand_id
1 'polypeptide(L)' 'MALYPLSAFRAMNRAAEHVYNVLRQEGTQKSVIDTMQTRNELYESINYYQYEEKLDDLFARSQVK' A
#
# COMPACT_ATOMS: atom_id res chain seq x y z
N MET A 1 25.48 18.32 -2.80
CA MET A 1 24.63 17.15 -3.12
C MET A 1 24.78 16.14 -2.00
N ALA A 2 23.69 15.64 -1.44
CA ALA A 2 23.68 14.55 -0.45
C ALA A 2 22.79 13.43 -0.97
N LEU A 3 23.30 12.20 -0.98
CA LEU A 3 22.58 11.02 -1.43
C LEU A 3 22.32 10.10 -0.23
N TYR A 4 21.09 9.60 -0.13
CA TYR A 4 20.65 8.67 0.91
C TYR A 4 20.30 7.33 0.28
N PRO A 5 21.29 6.56 -0.18
CA PRO A 5 21.07 5.49 -1.16
C PRO A 5 20.26 4.30 -0.63
N LEU A 6 20.22 4.07 0.68
CA LEU A 6 19.63 2.86 1.27
C LEU A 6 18.73 3.12 2.49
N SER A 7 18.47 4.37 2.86
CA SER A 7 17.79 4.69 4.13
C SER A 7 16.38 4.10 4.18
N ALA A 8 15.57 4.31 3.14
CA ALA A 8 14.21 3.76 3.06
C ALA A 8 14.21 2.22 3.01
N PHE A 9 15.13 1.64 2.23
CA PHE A 9 15.22 0.19 2.07
C PHE A 9 15.56 -0.52 3.40
N ARG A 10 16.44 0.07 4.23
CA ARG A 10 16.76 -0.49 5.55
C ARG A 10 15.56 -0.49 6.49
N ALA A 11 14.75 0.59 6.49
CA ALA A 11 13.54 0.66 7.30
C ALA A 11 12.49 -0.37 6.84
N MET A 12 12.26 -0.47 5.52
CA MET A 12 11.38 -1.47 4.91
C MET A 12 11.74 -2.89 5.33
N ASN A 13 13.02 -3.27 5.25
CA ASN A 13 13.46 -4.63 5.58
C ASN A 13 13.23 -4.98 7.05
N ARG A 14 13.42 -4.03 7.96
CA ARG A 14 13.14 -4.23 9.39
C ARG A 14 11.65 -4.42 9.65
N ALA A 15 10.80 -3.60 9.04
CA ALA A 15 9.35 -3.71 9.18
C ALA A 15 8.85 -5.07 8.65
N ALA A 16 9.35 -5.51 7.49
CA ALA A 16 9.02 -6.82 6.93
C ALA A 16 9.46 -7.98 7.83
N GLU A 17 10.70 -7.94 8.34
CA GLU A 17 11.22 -8.92 9.31
C GLU A 17 10.33 -9.02 10.55
N HIS A 18 9.87 -7.89 11.09
CA HIS A 18 9.00 -7.86 12.27
C HIS A 18 7.68 -8.59 12.01
N VAL A 19 7.02 -8.29 10.88
CA VAL A 19 5.76 -8.94 10.48
C VAL A 19 5.96 -10.46 10.32
N TYR A 20 7.04 -10.90 9.69
CA TYR A 20 7.31 -12.34 9.52
C TYR A 20 7.51 -13.06 10.85
N ASN A 21 8.26 -12.46 11.78
CA ASN A 21 8.51 -13.04 13.09
C ASN A 21 7.22 -13.16 13.91
N VAL A 22 6.43 -12.09 13.97
CA VAL A 22 5.17 -12.07 14.71
C VAL A 22 4.17 -13.07 14.12
N LEU A 23 4.00 -13.08 12.80
CA LEU A 23 3.12 -14.04 12.13
C LEU A 23 3.53 -15.49 12.42
N ARG A 24 4.84 -15.78 12.47
CA ARG A 24 5.35 -17.11 12.76
C ARG A 24 5.15 -17.53 14.22
N GLN A 25 5.28 -16.60 15.16
CA GLN A 25 5.18 -16.86 16.60
C GLN A 25 3.72 -16.92 17.09
N GLU A 26 2.89 -15.98 16.63
CA GLU A 26 1.52 -15.82 17.11
C GLU A 26 0.49 -16.56 16.24
N GLY A 27 0.90 -17.03 15.05
CA GLY A 27 0.00 -17.65 14.08
C GLY A 27 -0.98 -16.67 13.44
N THR A 28 -0.82 -15.36 13.67
CA THR A 28 -1.64 -14.29 13.13
C THR A 28 -0.88 -12.96 13.12
N GLN A 29 -1.30 -12.03 12.27
CA GLN A 29 -0.71 -10.69 12.13
C GLN A 29 -1.44 -9.61 12.95
N LYS A 30 -2.46 -9.97 13.75
CA LYS A 30 -3.37 -9.00 14.39
C LYS A 30 -2.66 -7.90 15.18
N SER A 31 -1.59 -8.25 15.89
CA SER A 31 -0.80 -7.35 16.73
C SER A 31 0.11 -6.39 15.96
N VAL A 32 0.26 -6.55 14.64
CA VAL A 32 1.14 -5.72 13.80
C VAL A 32 0.41 -4.99 12.68
N ILE A 33 -0.92 -5.06 12.64
CA ILE A 33 -1.73 -4.35 11.63
C ILE A 33 -1.52 -2.84 11.68
N ASP A 34 -1.35 -2.27 12.87
CA ASP A 34 -1.09 -0.86 13.11
C ASP A 34 0.25 -0.37 12.53
N THR A 35 1.18 -1.28 12.26
CA THR A 35 2.47 -0.97 11.62
C THR A 35 2.43 -0.97 10.09
N MET A 36 1.30 -1.40 9.49
CA MET A 36 1.16 -1.53 8.04
C MET A 36 0.63 -0.25 7.41
N GLN A 37 1.07 0.04 6.18
CA GLN A 37 0.36 0.99 5.33
C GLN A 37 -1.07 0.49 5.09
N THR A 38 -2.05 1.37 5.28
CA THR A 38 -3.45 1.06 5.03
C THR A 38 -3.74 0.93 3.53
N ARG A 39 -4.84 0.25 3.21
CA ARG A 39 -5.28 0.09 1.81
C ARG A 39 -5.54 1.44 1.11
N ASN A 40 -6.10 2.41 1.84
CA ASN A 40 -6.41 3.73 1.28
C ASN A 40 -5.13 4.52 1.01
N GLU A 41 -4.15 4.51 1.93
CA GLU A 41 -2.85 5.17 1.70
C GLU A 41 -2.12 4.57 0.49
N LEU A 42 -2.21 3.26 0.28
CA LEU A 42 -1.67 2.61 -0.92
C LEU A 42 -2.37 3.13 -2.18
N TYR A 43 -3.70 3.26 -2.16
CA TYR A 43 -4.49 3.75 -3.29
C TYR A 43 -4.15 5.19 -3.67
N GLU A 44 -3.99 6.04 -2.67
CA GLU A 44 -3.51 7.41 -2.87
C GLU A 44 -2.10 7.41 -3.48
N SER A 45 -1.19 6.57 -2.96
CA SER A 45 0.20 6.49 -3.43
C SER A 45 0.34 6.07 -4.90
N ILE A 46 -0.57 5.24 -5.40
CA ILE A 46 -0.55 4.71 -6.78
C ILE A 46 -1.57 5.40 -7.71
N ASN A 47 -2.21 6.48 -7.25
CA ASN A 47 -3.26 7.19 -8.00
C ASN A 47 -4.42 6.29 -8.46
N TYR A 48 -4.82 5.31 -7.65
CA TYR A 48 -5.83 4.31 -8.00
C TYR A 48 -7.15 4.94 -8.45
N TYR A 49 -7.65 5.92 -7.68
CA TYR A 49 -8.94 6.57 -7.94
C TYR A 49 -8.99 7.34 -9.26
N GLN A 50 -7.85 7.81 -9.79
CA GLN A 50 -7.82 8.47 -11.10
C GLN A 50 -8.13 7.51 -12.24
N TYR A 51 -7.79 6.22 -12.08
CA TYR A 51 -8.13 5.20 -13.06
C TYR A 51 -9.60 4.79 -12.93
N GLU A 52 -10.12 4.69 -11.71
CA GLU A 52 -11.53 4.42 -11.44
C GLU A 52 -12.43 5.50 -12.06
N GLU A 53 -12.14 6.78 -11.80
CA GLU A 53 -12.87 7.93 -12.37
C GLU A 53 -12.89 7.90 -13.90
N LYS A 54 -11.75 7.60 -14.54
CA LYS A 54 -11.67 7.51 -16.00
C LYS A 54 -12.55 6.40 -16.58
N LEU A 55 -12.66 5.26 -15.90
CA LEU A 55 -13.51 4.17 -16.36
C LEU A 55 -14.98 4.57 -16.22
N ASP A 56 -15.37 5.16 -15.10
CA ASP A 56 -16.72 5.65 -14.88
C ASP A 56 -17.13 6.68 -15.95
N ASP A 57 -16.25 7.63 -16.28
CA ASP A 57 -16.49 8.62 -17.33
C ASP A 57 -16.69 7.99 -18.72
N LEU A 58 -15.90 6.97 -19.05
CA LEU A 58 -15.98 6.29 -20.35
C LEU A 58 -17.27 5.48 -20.49
N PHE A 59 -17.68 4.78 -19.44
CA PHE A 59 -18.83 3.88 -19.51
C PHE A 59 -20.16 4.55 -19.15
N ALA A 60 -20.17 5.59 -18.31
CA ALA A 60 -21.36 6.41 -18.07
C ALA A 60 -21.85 7.10 -19.36
N ARG A 61 -20.92 7.55 -20.21
CA ARG A 61 -21.24 8.09 -21.55
C ARG A 61 -21.76 7.04 -22.53
N SER A 62 -21.38 5.77 -22.36
CA SER A 62 -21.80 4.68 -23.24
C SER A 62 -23.19 4.11 -22.91
N GLN A 63 -23.67 4.28 -21.67
CA GLN A 63 -24.99 3.81 -21.22
C GLN A 63 -26.13 4.81 -21.53
N VAL A 64 -25.80 6.02 -21.99
CA VAL A 64 -26.77 6.99 -22.50
C VAL A 64 -26.96 6.76 -24.01
N LYS A 65 -27.71 5.72 -24.37
CA LYS A 65 -28.30 5.52 -25.71
C LYS A 65 -29.67 4.90 -25.60
#